data_AF-A0A6V8LT21-F1
#
_entry.id   AF-A0A6V8LT21-F1
#
_cell.length_a   1.000
_cell.length_b   1.000
_cell.length_c   1.000
_cell.angle_alpha   90.00
_cell.angle_beta   90.00
_cell.angle_gamma   90.00
#
_symmetry.space_group_name_H-M   'P 1'
#
loop_
_entity.id
_entity.type
_entity.pdbx_description
1 polymer ?
#
loop_
_entity_poly.entity_id
_entity_poly.type
_entity_poly.pdbx_seq_one_letter_code
_entity_poly.pdbx_strand_id
1 'polypeptide(L)'
;MVKRVSRSRWGRVCLLALTLTLAAALLAGLEVGEGRQAKAQSPQIVMSGTAIGGKPGQGPLSKAVFNHQKHEAAVSNCDSCHHTGSQEACSTCHTSQGSPDGGNVQLSQAMHSATSKFSCVGCHFQATKKANCAGCHQGIAPGPKDASCATCHKDPKAPAAQPAKLAQPDTVDIGSISKKYMPVSFNHSAHVDYLKAAAKGDLAKAFHSEAGTLCQGCHHNTPADMVPPKCGTCHGKANSADEPKRPGLMAAYHIQCIQCHKAMGVEPVAATDCKGCHAPKK
;
A
#
# COMPACT_ATOMS: atom_id res chain seq x y z
N MET A 1 -20.83 60.49 -51.56
CA MET A 1 -20.16 59.41 -50.80
C MET A 1 -18.84 59.09 -51.49
N VAL A 2 -17.81 58.66 -50.75
CA VAL A 2 -16.37 58.62 -51.09
C VAL A 2 -15.62 59.88 -50.61
N LYS A 3 -15.15 59.85 -49.35
CA LYS A 3 -14.16 60.81 -48.84
C LYS A 3 -12.74 60.27 -49.08
N ARG A 4 -12.23 60.65 -50.25
CA ARG A 4 -10.91 61.26 -50.50
C ARG A 4 -9.94 61.46 -49.31
N VAL A 5 -8.65 61.17 -49.60
CA VAL A 5 -7.48 62.11 -49.48
C VAL A 5 -6.95 62.25 -48.04
N SER A 6 -5.65 62.24 -47.70
CA SER A 6 -4.41 62.41 -48.48
C SER A 6 -3.26 62.82 -47.54
N ARG A 7 -2.04 62.44 -47.94
CA ARG A 7 -0.75 63.17 -47.82
C ARG A 7 -0.24 63.58 -46.43
N SER A 8 1.01 63.20 -46.20
CA SER A 8 2.11 64.13 -45.93
C SER A 8 3.33 63.66 -46.76
N ARG A 9 3.80 64.41 -47.76
CA ARG A 9 4.72 65.58 -47.69
C ARG A 9 6.05 65.18 -47.05
N TRP A 10 7.06 64.90 -47.88
CA TRP A 10 8.09 65.85 -48.34
C TRP A 10 9.22 66.06 -47.32
N GLY A 11 10.47 65.87 -47.77
CA GLY A 11 11.67 66.37 -47.11
C GLY A 11 12.78 65.32 -47.07
N ARG A 12 13.66 65.27 -48.08
CA ARG A 12 15.02 65.88 -48.07
C ARG A 12 16.00 65.10 -47.17
N VAL A 13 16.91 64.31 -47.75
CA VAL A 13 18.21 64.70 -48.35
C VAL A 13 19.31 64.91 -47.30
N CYS A 14 20.26 63.98 -47.35
CA CYS A 14 21.72 64.05 -47.19
C CYS A 14 22.43 64.37 -45.85
N LEU A 15 23.61 63.74 -45.79
CA LEU A 15 24.84 64.02 -45.04
C LEU A 15 24.89 63.47 -43.60
N LEU A 16 25.63 62.37 -43.39
CA LEU A 16 27.07 62.33 -43.06
C LEU A 16 27.37 62.96 -41.70
N ALA A 17 27.66 62.12 -40.69
CA ALA A 17 28.88 62.22 -39.89
C ALA A 17 28.89 61.14 -38.79
N LEU A 18 30.02 60.46 -38.74
CA LEU A 18 30.42 59.42 -37.81
C LEU A 18 30.83 60.08 -36.47
N THR A 19 30.21 59.72 -35.33
CA THR A 19 30.88 59.82 -34.01
C THR A 19 30.39 58.73 -33.07
N LEU A 20 31.35 57.96 -32.58
CA LEU A 20 31.31 56.89 -31.58
C LEU A 20 30.71 57.35 -30.23
N THR A 21 29.78 56.56 -29.66
CA THR A 21 29.67 56.33 -28.21
C THR A 21 29.02 54.97 -27.90
N LEU A 22 29.64 54.25 -26.98
CA LEU A 22 29.24 52.98 -26.37
C LEU A 22 27.75 52.90 -25.98
N ALA A 23 27.09 51.79 -26.30
CA ALA A 23 26.12 51.13 -25.41
C ALA A 23 25.89 49.68 -25.86
N ALA A 24 26.07 48.77 -24.92
CA ALA A 24 25.84 47.34 -25.04
C ALA A 24 24.35 47.00 -25.13
N ALA A 25 24.01 46.03 -25.98
CA ALA A 25 22.86 45.14 -25.77
C ALA A 25 23.08 43.85 -26.56
N LEU A 26 23.38 42.78 -25.84
CA LEU A 26 23.36 41.41 -26.34
C LEU A 26 21.95 41.05 -26.80
N LEU A 27 21.82 40.61 -28.05
CA LEU A 27 20.74 39.72 -28.48
C LEU A 27 21.38 38.36 -28.76
N ALA A 28 21.64 37.61 -27.68
CA ALA A 28 21.81 36.17 -27.77
C ALA A 28 20.41 35.57 -27.94
N GLY A 29 20.22 34.80 -29.01
CA GLY A 29 19.01 34.02 -29.24
C GLY A 29 18.72 33.15 -28.03
N LEU A 30 17.48 33.22 -27.55
CA LEU A 30 16.91 32.22 -26.66
C LEU A 30 16.77 30.92 -27.47
N GLU A 31 17.77 30.06 -27.42
CA GLU A 31 17.49 28.63 -27.48
C GLU A 31 16.85 28.26 -26.14
N VAL A 32 15.55 27.96 -26.19
CA VAL A 32 14.86 27.25 -25.11
C VAL A 32 15.45 25.85 -25.06
N GLY A 33 16.59 25.73 -24.40
CA GLY A 33 17.09 24.47 -23.90
C GLY A 33 16.11 24.00 -22.84
N GLU A 34 15.28 23.04 -23.22
CA GLU A 34 14.43 22.27 -22.32
C GLU A 34 15.35 21.56 -21.32
N GLY A 35 15.69 22.28 -20.24
CA GLY A 35 16.45 21.77 -19.12
C GLY A 35 15.63 20.67 -18.46
N ARG A 36 15.83 19.43 -18.91
CA ARG A 36 15.59 18.24 -18.08
C ARG A 36 16.44 18.42 -16.83
N GLN A 37 15.87 19.04 -15.80
CA GLN A 37 16.29 18.88 -14.43
C GLN A 37 16.39 17.38 -14.20
N ALA A 38 17.62 16.86 -14.16
CA ALA A 38 17.86 15.50 -13.74
C ALA A 38 17.23 15.36 -12.37
N LYS A 39 16.20 14.52 -12.23
CA LYS A 39 15.59 14.19 -10.95
C LYS A 39 16.72 13.68 -10.06
N ALA A 40 17.21 14.52 -9.15
CA ALA A 40 18.19 14.12 -8.15
C ALA A 40 17.58 12.91 -7.43
N GLN A 41 18.25 11.76 -7.52
CA GLN A 41 17.77 10.55 -6.86
C GLN A 41 17.94 10.75 -5.36
N SER A 42 16.84 10.87 -4.64
CA SER A 42 16.88 10.96 -3.19
C SER A 42 17.51 9.69 -2.60
N PRO A 43 18.46 9.82 -1.67
CA PRO A 43 19.20 8.69 -1.14
C PRO A 43 18.29 7.72 -0.37
N GLN A 44 18.70 6.46 -0.27
CA GLN A 44 18.11 5.57 0.74
C GLN A 44 18.50 6.08 2.13
N ILE A 45 17.53 6.22 3.03
CA ILE A 45 17.71 6.81 4.35
C ILE A 45 17.62 5.70 5.39
N VAL A 46 18.56 5.65 6.32
CA VAL A 46 18.46 4.78 7.50
C VAL A 46 17.82 5.59 8.62
N MET A 47 16.57 5.26 8.95
CA MET A 47 15.86 5.86 10.06
C MET A 47 16.44 5.31 11.37
N SER A 48 17.06 6.20 12.14
CA SER A 48 17.62 5.90 13.46
C SER A 48 16.69 6.47 14.52
N GLY A 49 16.27 5.65 15.47
CA GLY A 49 15.54 6.09 16.66
C GLY A 49 16.03 5.32 17.87
N THR A 50 16.08 5.95 19.03
CA THR A 50 16.35 5.26 20.30
C THR A 50 15.11 4.46 20.65
N ALA A 51 15.25 3.13 20.71
CA ALA A 51 14.16 2.25 21.10
C ALA A 51 13.68 2.62 22.51
N ILE A 52 12.41 2.97 22.60
CA ILE A 52 11.70 3.21 23.85
C ILE A 52 10.52 2.25 23.84
N GLY A 53 10.65 1.17 24.60
CA GLY A 53 9.66 0.10 24.65
C GLY A 53 9.94 -1.02 23.64
N GLY A 54 10.42 -2.14 24.15
CA GLY A 54 10.28 -3.47 23.56
C GLY A 54 9.43 -4.32 24.50
N LYS A 55 8.85 -5.42 24.00
CA LYS A 55 8.31 -6.47 24.90
C LYS A 55 9.44 -6.92 25.85
N PRO A 56 9.17 -7.22 27.13
CA PRO A 56 10.16 -7.83 28.01
C PRO A 56 10.81 -9.03 27.32
N GLY A 57 12.13 -9.04 27.19
CA GLY A 57 12.89 -10.12 26.53
C GLY A 57 13.15 -9.93 25.03
N GLN A 58 12.65 -8.87 24.39
CA GLN A 58 13.02 -8.49 23.02
C GLN A 58 13.80 -7.18 23.10
N GLY A 59 15.11 -7.26 22.86
CA GLY A 59 16.01 -6.10 22.88
C GLY A 59 15.61 -4.99 21.89
N PRO A 60 16.35 -3.88 21.83
CA PRO A 60 16.05 -2.79 20.91
C PRO A 60 15.99 -3.30 19.47
N LEU A 61 14.92 -2.92 18.73
CA LEU A 61 14.80 -3.23 17.31
C LEU A 61 15.97 -2.63 16.53
N SER A 62 16.40 -3.32 15.47
CA SER A 62 17.38 -2.80 14.53
C SER A 62 16.87 -1.51 13.87
N LYS A 63 17.78 -0.70 13.30
CA LYS A 63 17.40 0.53 12.61
C LYS A 63 16.50 0.23 11.41
N ALA A 64 15.49 1.07 11.20
CA ALA A 64 14.63 0.92 10.04
C ALA A 64 15.33 1.45 8.78
N VAL A 65 15.26 0.71 7.68
CA VAL A 65 15.81 1.15 6.39
C VAL A 65 14.67 1.65 5.51
N PHE A 66 14.74 2.92 5.12
CA PHE A 66 13.72 3.59 4.33
C PHE A 66 14.21 3.89 2.91
N ASN A 67 13.50 3.35 1.91
CA ASN A 67 13.79 3.64 0.52
C ASN A 67 13.02 4.88 0.06
N HIS A 68 13.63 6.05 0.20
CA HIS A 68 13.00 7.34 -0.12
C HIS A 68 12.59 7.42 -1.60
N GLN A 69 13.50 7.04 -2.51
CA GLN A 69 13.26 7.07 -3.96
C GLN A 69 12.02 6.26 -4.39
N LYS A 70 11.82 5.06 -3.81
CA LYS A 70 10.63 4.25 -4.11
C LYS A 70 9.34 4.89 -3.61
N HIS A 71 9.38 5.54 -2.45
CA HIS A 71 8.22 6.22 -1.90
C HIS A 71 7.88 7.47 -2.70
N GLU A 72 8.87 8.29 -3.07
CA GLU A 72 8.66 9.44 -3.96
C GLU A 72 8.06 9.06 -5.31
N ALA A 73 8.41 7.90 -5.85
CA ALA A 73 7.82 7.41 -7.10
C ALA A 73 6.37 6.92 -6.92
N ALA A 74 5.96 6.60 -5.69
CA ALA A 74 4.65 6.03 -5.35
C ALA A 74 3.65 7.06 -4.80
N VAL A 75 4.09 8.26 -4.42
CA VAL A 75 3.24 9.34 -3.91
C VAL A 75 3.24 10.54 -4.86
N SER A 76 2.18 11.34 -4.84
CA SER A 76 2.02 12.50 -5.73
C SER A 76 2.81 13.73 -5.29
N ASN A 77 3.07 13.86 -3.99
CA ASN A 77 3.62 15.08 -3.39
C ASN A 77 4.37 14.78 -2.09
N CYS A 78 5.28 15.68 -1.71
CA CYS A 78 6.13 15.51 -0.53
C CYS A 78 5.36 15.65 0.78
N ASP A 79 4.29 16.46 0.79
CA ASP A 79 3.42 16.71 1.95
C ASP A 79 2.51 15.52 2.32
N SER A 80 2.46 14.49 1.46
CA SER A 80 1.93 13.17 1.86
C SER A 80 2.67 12.55 3.05
N CYS A 81 3.93 12.95 3.28
CA CYS A 81 4.72 12.53 4.44
C CYS A 81 5.21 13.74 5.25
N HIS A 82 5.80 14.74 4.58
CA HIS A 82 6.25 15.99 5.19
C HIS A 82 5.07 16.95 5.45
N HIS A 83 4.22 16.56 6.38
CA HIS A 83 2.90 17.17 6.62
C HIS A 83 2.94 18.60 7.18
N THR A 84 4.13 19.10 7.51
CA THR A 84 4.38 20.49 7.95
C THR A 84 4.80 21.41 6.80
N GLY A 85 5.04 20.86 5.60
CA GLY A 85 5.62 21.58 4.47
C GLY A 85 7.16 21.72 4.53
N SER A 86 7.78 21.40 5.67
CA SER A 86 9.25 21.33 5.81
C SER A 86 9.77 19.93 5.45
N GLN A 87 10.77 19.88 4.57
CA GLN A 87 11.44 18.63 4.16
C GLN A 87 12.57 18.26 5.13
N GLU A 88 12.25 18.26 6.42
CA GLU A 88 13.17 17.92 7.50
C GLU A 88 12.95 16.48 7.99
N ALA A 89 13.92 15.94 8.72
CA ALA A 89 13.77 14.62 9.33
C ALA A 89 12.63 14.61 10.35
N CYS A 90 11.82 13.55 10.36
CA CYS A 90 10.72 13.40 11.30
C CYS A 90 11.18 13.55 12.76
N SER A 91 12.39 13.06 13.06
CA SER A 91 12.99 13.08 14.40
C SER A 91 13.32 14.48 14.93
N THR A 92 13.32 15.51 14.08
CA THR A 92 13.49 16.91 14.52
C THR A 92 12.35 17.33 15.45
N CYS A 93 11.11 16.92 15.16
CA CYS A 93 9.93 17.23 15.97
C CYS A 93 9.40 15.99 16.72
N HIS A 94 9.50 14.81 16.12
CA HIS A 94 9.06 13.55 16.72
C HIS A 94 10.25 12.82 17.34
N THR A 95 10.68 13.25 18.52
CA THR A 95 11.74 12.56 19.27
C THR A 95 11.22 11.28 19.92
N SER A 96 12.10 10.45 20.48
CA SER A 96 11.67 9.29 21.27
C SER A 96 10.74 9.72 22.41
N GLN A 97 11.09 10.73 23.21
CA GLN A 97 10.24 11.18 24.32
C GLN A 97 9.07 12.08 23.88
N GLY A 98 9.02 12.47 22.60
CA GLY A 98 8.17 13.56 22.11
C GLY A 98 8.81 14.93 22.38
N SER A 99 8.41 15.93 21.60
CA SER A 99 8.78 17.33 21.86
C SER A 99 7.57 18.25 21.67
N PRO A 100 7.57 19.46 22.25
CA PRO A 100 6.52 20.45 22.01
C PRO A 100 6.32 20.76 20.52
N ASP A 101 7.40 20.85 19.76
CA ASP A 101 7.37 21.14 18.31
C ASP A 101 6.63 20.06 17.51
N GLY A 102 6.71 18.80 17.96
CA GLY A 102 5.97 17.67 17.39
C GLY A 102 4.61 17.42 18.02
N GLY A 103 4.06 18.36 18.79
CA GLY A 103 2.81 18.18 19.53
C GLY A 103 2.88 17.06 20.58
N ASN A 104 4.08 16.79 21.11
CA ASN A 104 4.42 15.69 22.00
C ASN A 104 4.13 14.30 21.40
N VAL A 105 4.03 14.18 20.08
CA VAL A 105 3.92 12.89 19.39
C VAL A 105 5.31 12.26 19.32
N GLN A 106 5.45 11.09 19.95
CA GLN A 106 6.69 10.31 19.94
C GLN A 106 7.00 9.76 18.55
N LEU A 107 8.28 9.54 18.24
CA LEU A 107 8.73 8.97 16.97
C LEU A 107 8.03 7.64 16.64
N SER A 108 7.87 6.77 17.64
CA SER A 108 7.21 5.48 17.48
C SER A 108 5.74 5.64 17.05
N GLN A 109 5.03 6.62 17.59
CA GLN A 109 3.65 6.93 17.21
C GLN A 109 3.58 7.56 15.82
N ALA A 110 4.50 8.47 15.49
CA ALA A 110 4.59 9.09 14.16
C ALA A 110 4.80 8.02 13.06
N MET A 111 5.58 6.97 13.32
CA MET A 111 5.86 5.90 12.36
C MET A 111 4.80 4.79 12.32
N HIS A 112 4.18 4.45 13.46
CA HIS A 112 3.34 3.24 13.58
C HIS A 112 1.85 3.51 13.79
N SER A 113 1.40 4.76 13.92
CA SER A 113 -0.02 5.07 14.11
C SER A 113 -0.87 4.52 12.97
N ALA A 114 -1.69 3.52 13.23
CA ALA A 114 -2.44 2.84 12.17
C ALA A 114 -3.58 3.69 11.56
N THR A 115 -3.91 4.81 12.21
CA THR A 115 -4.98 5.72 11.79
C THR A 115 -4.45 6.97 11.07
N SER A 116 -3.14 7.24 11.14
CA SER A 116 -2.52 8.39 10.48
C SER A 116 -2.11 8.04 9.05
N LYS A 117 -2.48 8.88 8.07
CA LYS A 117 -1.98 8.76 6.70
C LYS A 117 -0.50 9.15 6.55
N PHE A 118 0.06 9.83 7.54
CA PHE A 118 1.45 10.29 7.54
C PHE A 118 2.43 9.25 8.15
N SER A 119 1.88 8.21 8.79
CA SER A 119 2.69 7.13 9.34
C SER A 119 2.93 6.04 8.30
N CYS A 120 4.01 5.27 8.47
CA CYS A 120 4.30 4.13 7.60
C CYS A 120 3.16 3.11 7.66
N VAL A 121 2.74 2.73 8.88
CA VAL A 121 1.72 1.68 9.09
C VAL A 121 0.35 2.13 8.60
N GLY A 122 -0.05 3.38 8.85
CA GLY A 122 -1.37 3.87 8.49
C GLY A 122 -1.53 4.19 7.00
N CYS A 123 -0.49 4.66 6.33
CA CYS A 123 -0.48 4.79 4.87
C CYS A 123 -0.56 3.40 4.20
N HIS A 124 0.27 2.45 4.64
CA HIS A 124 0.25 1.08 4.12
C HIS A 124 -1.11 0.40 4.37
N PHE A 125 -1.70 0.58 5.56
CA PHE A 125 -3.04 0.06 5.85
C PHE A 125 -4.13 0.70 4.97
N GLN A 126 -4.01 1.97 4.58
CA GLN A 126 -4.92 2.56 3.60
C GLN A 126 -4.73 1.94 2.21
N ALA A 127 -3.50 1.64 1.82
CA ALA A 127 -3.22 0.97 0.55
C ALA A 127 -3.86 -0.44 0.48
N THR A 128 -4.03 -1.13 1.61
CA THR A 128 -4.71 -2.44 1.65
C THR A 128 -6.23 -2.35 1.50
N LYS A 129 -6.81 -1.15 1.50
CA LYS A 129 -8.26 -0.95 1.26
C LYS A 129 -8.63 -0.91 -0.23
N LYS A 130 -7.65 -0.92 -1.14
CA LYS A 130 -7.90 -1.06 -2.58
C LYS A 130 -8.62 -2.37 -2.86
N ALA A 131 -9.52 -2.40 -3.85
CA ALA A 131 -10.36 -3.55 -4.14
C ALA A 131 -9.57 -4.87 -4.28
N ASN A 132 -8.42 -4.83 -4.95
CA ASN A 132 -7.54 -5.99 -5.17
C ASN A 132 -6.85 -6.51 -3.90
N CYS A 133 -6.89 -5.77 -2.79
CA CYS A 133 -6.29 -6.11 -1.50
C CYS A 133 -7.35 -6.36 -0.41
N ALA A 134 -8.49 -5.64 -0.50
CA ALA A 134 -9.51 -5.58 0.52
C ALA A 134 -10.16 -6.94 0.83
N GLY A 135 -10.19 -7.84 -0.16
CA GLY A 135 -10.74 -9.19 0.00
C GLY A 135 -10.16 -9.93 1.22
N CYS A 136 -8.83 -9.91 1.36
CA CYS A 136 -8.15 -10.51 2.52
C CYS A 136 -7.98 -9.50 3.67
N HIS A 137 -7.68 -8.23 3.37
CA HIS A 137 -7.28 -7.26 4.39
C HIS A 137 -8.43 -6.65 5.19
N GLN A 138 -9.69 -6.75 4.76
CA GLN A 138 -10.84 -6.17 5.48
C GLN A 138 -11.03 -6.76 6.89
N GLY A 139 -10.66 -8.03 7.09
CA GLY A 139 -10.77 -8.73 8.37
C GLY A 139 -9.51 -8.64 9.23
N ILE A 140 -8.44 -8.00 8.73
CA ILE A 140 -7.15 -7.91 9.42
C ILE A 140 -7.12 -6.63 10.24
N ALA A 141 -6.94 -6.75 11.55
CA ALA A 141 -6.86 -5.61 12.44
C ALA A 141 -5.66 -4.71 12.09
N PRO A 142 -5.85 -3.37 12.05
CA PRO A 142 -4.80 -2.42 11.73
C PRO A 142 -3.67 -2.42 12.78
N GLY A 143 -2.50 -1.91 12.39
CA GLY A 143 -1.33 -1.80 13.27
C GLY A 143 -0.23 -2.80 12.94
N PRO A 144 0.98 -2.59 13.49
CA PRO A 144 2.10 -3.52 13.30
C PRO A 144 1.78 -4.87 13.94
N LYS A 145 2.17 -5.95 13.27
CA LYS A 145 2.18 -7.32 13.80
C LYS A 145 3.63 -7.77 14.03
N ASP A 146 3.86 -8.67 14.97
CA ASP A 146 5.21 -9.13 15.32
C ASP A 146 6.01 -9.60 14.08
N ALA A 147 5.36 -10.33 13.16
CA ALA A 147 5.97 -10.79 11.91
C ALA A 147 6.35 -9.65 10.93
N SER A 148 5.70 -8.50 11.02
CA SER A 148 5.93 -7.35 10.12
C SER A 148 7.06 -6.42 10.58
N CYS A 149 7.52 -6.55 11.82
CA CYS A 149 8.57 -5.70 12.39
C CYS A 149 9.84 -5.74 11.53
N ALA A 150 10.25 -6.95 11.15
CA ALA A 150 11.44 -7.20 10.35
C ALA A 150 11.32 -6.74 8.88
N THR A 151 10.13 -6.33 8.41
CA THR A 151 10.02 -5.74 7.07
C THR A 151 10.68 -4.37 7.01
N CYS A 152 10.57 -3.59 8.09
CA CYS A 152 11.19 -2.27 8.21
C CYS A 152 12.51 -2.32 9.01
N HIS A 153 12.51 -3.04 10.13
CA HIS A 153 13.64 -3.19 11.05
C HIS A 153 14.46 -4.43 10.69
N LYS A 154 15.21 -4.36 9.59
CA LYS A 154 16.04 -5.47 9.13
C LYS A 154 17.42 -5.44 9.78
N ASP A 155 17.81 -6.57 10.38
CA ASP A 155 19.23 -6.86 10.56
C ASP A 155 19.81 -7.22 9.18
N PRO A 156 20.81 -6.49 8.65
CA PRO A 156 21.44 -6.82 7.37
C PRO A 156 22.09 -8.21 7.33
N LYS A 157 22.24 -8.90 8.48
CA LYS A 157 22.76 -10.28 8.57
C LYS A 157 21.67 -11.36 8.59
N ALA A 158 20.39 -11.01 8.61
CA ALA A 158 19.31 -11.99 8.64
C ALA A 158 19.20 -12.75 7.30
N PRO A 159 19.14 -14.09 7.31
CA PRO A 159 18.99 -14.88 6.09
C PRO A 159 17.65 -14.57 5.40
N ALA A 160 17.67 -14.44 4.08
CA ALA A 160 16.46 -14.28 3.29
C ALA A 160 15.60 -15.54 3.38
N ALA A 161 14.32 -15.38 3.75
CA ALA A 161 13.37 -16.47 3.74
C ALA A 161 13.20 -17.00 2.30
N GLN A 162 13.37 -18.31 2.11
CA GLN A 162 13.13 -18.95 0.83
C GLN A 162 11.64 -19.30 0.71
N PRO A 163 10.99 -19.06 -0.43
CA PRO A 163 9.62 -19.44 -0.62
C PRO A 163 9.50 -20.97 -0.74
N ALA A 164 8.85 -21.61 0.22
CA ALA A 164 8.46 -23.01 0.11
C ALA A 164 7.31 -23.15 -0.90
N LYS A 165 7.41 -24.10 -1.84
CA LYS A 165 6.30 -24.40 -2.76
C LYS A 165 5.30 -25.31 -2.04
N LEU A 166 4.19 -24.73 -1.57
CA LEU A 166 3.09 -25.51 -0.98
C LEU A 166 2.28 -26.20 -2.10
N ALA A 167 1.96 -27.48 -1.91
CA ALA A 167 1.06 -28.20 -2.80
C ALA A 167 -0.37 -27.67 -2.63
N GLN A 168 -1.05 -27.43 -3.76
CA GLN A 168 -2.37 -26.79 -3.77
C GLN A 168 -3.34 -27.61 -4.63
N PRO A 169 -4.57 -27.88 -4.16
CA PRO A 169 -5.58 -28.53 -4.97
C PRO A 169 -6.13 -27.58 -6.05
N ASP A 170 -6.54 -28.14 -7.18
CA ASP A 170 -7.21 -27.38 -8.24
C ASP A 170 -8.63 -27.01 -7.83
N THR A 171 -9.40 -28.00 -7.38
CA THR A 171 -10.79 -27.87 -6.94
C THR A 171 -10.98 -28.53 -5.58
N VAL A 172 -11.84 -27.95 -4.74
CA VAL A 172 -12.22 -28.48 -3.43
C VAL A 172 -13.74 -28.54 -3.33
N ASP A 173 -14.28 -29.73 -3.05
CA ASP A 173 -15.72 -29.87 -2.81
C ASP A 173 -16.08 -29.62 -1.35
N ILE A 174 -16.82 -28.54 -1.10
CA ILE A 174 -17.24 -28.11 0.23
C ILE A 174 -18.63 -28.69 0.53
N GLY A 175 -18.64 -29.93 1.03
CA GLY A 175 -19.86 -30.71 1.26
C GLY A 175 -20.22 -30.99 2.72
N SER A 176 -19.38 -30.59 3.69
CA SER A 176 -19.51 -31.04 5.10
C SER A 176 -20.82 -30.62 5.80
N ILE A 177 -21.53 -29.64 5.26
CA ILE A 177 -22.82 -29.15 5.76
C ILE A 177 -23.91 -29.16 4.66
N SER A 178 -23.73 -29.97 3.62
CA SER A 178 -24.65 -30.10 2.49
C SER A 178 -25.95 -30.81 2.92
N LYS A 179 -26.87 -30.07 3.53
CA LYS A 179 -28.21 -30.54 3.91
C LYS A 179 -29.26 -30.16 2.86
N LYS A 180 -29.48 -28.85 2.67
CA LYS A 180 -30.51 -28.29 1.76
C LYS A 180 -30.02 -28.03 0.33
N TYR A 181 -28.73 -27.80 0.17
CA TYR A 181 -28.07 -27.50 -1.10
C TYR A 181 -26.98 -28.53 -1.39
N MET A 182 -26.68 -28.73 -2.66
CA MET A 182 -25.53 -29.50 -3.14
C MET A 182 -24.21 -28.93 -2.60
N PRO A 183 -23.14 -29.75 -2.50
CA PRO A 183 -21.80 -29.25 -2.19
C PRO A 183 -21.38 -28.12 -3.14
N VAL A 184 -20.63 -27.14 -2.62
CA VAL A 184 -20.00 -26.12 -3.46
C VAL A 184 -18.74 -26.72 -4.05
N SER A 185 -18.63 -26.78 -5.39
CA SER A 185 -17.37 -27.14 -6.05
C SER A 185 -16.54 -25.87 -6.21
N PHE A 186 -15.57 -25.68 -5.32
CA PHE A 186 -14.77 -24.47 -5.24
C PHE A 186 -13.50 -24.60 -6.07
N ASN A 187 -13.36 -23.79 -7.12
CA ASN A 187 -12.14 -23.73 -7.94
C ASN A 187 -11.03 -22.99 -7.18
N HIS A 188 -10.30 -23.72 -6.34
CA HIS A 188 -9.28 -23.19 -5.45
C HIS A 188 -8.09 -22.60 -6.22
N SER A 189 -7.60 -23.30 -7.24
CA SER A 189 -6.49 -22.82 -8.08
C SER A 189 -6.78 -21.47 -8.72
N ALA A 190 -7.92 -21.31 -9.38
CA ALA A 190 -8.28 -20.07 -10.04
C ALA A 190 -8.36 -18.88 -9.06
N HIS A 191 -8.93 -19.08 -7.86
CA HIS A 191 -8.99 -18.02 -6.85
C HIS A 191 -7.60 -17.62 -6.37
N VAL A 192 -6.73 -18.59 -6.08
CA VAL A 192 -5.38 -18.29 -5.63
C VAL A 192 -4.55 -17.61 -6.72
N ASP A 193 -4.68 -18.03 -7.98
CA ASP A 193 -3.94 -17.43 -9.09
C ASP A 193 -4.39 -15.99 -9.35
N TYR A 194 -5.70 -15.71 -9.28
CA TYR A 194 -6.22 -14.35 -9.33
C TYR A 194 -5.67 -13.50 -8.18
N LEU A 195 -5.67 -14.02 -6.95
CA LEU A 195 -5.16 -13.30 -5.77
C LEU A 195 -3.64 -13.06 -5.83
N LYS A 196 -2.86 -14.03 -6.32
CA LYS A 196 -1.42 -13.85 -6.57
C LYS A 196 -1.17 -12.75 -7.62
N ALA A 197 -2.02 -12.69 -8.66
CA ALA A 197 -1.94 -11.64 -9.66
C ALA A 197 -2.36 -10.27 -9.10
N ALA A 198 -3.36 -10.23 -8.22
CA ALA A 198 -3.81 -9.02 -7.53
C ALA A 198 -2.80 -8.51 -6.50
N ALA A 199 -2.07 -9.40 -5.82
CA ALA A 199 -1.03 -9.12 -4.85
C ALA A 199 0.34 -8.78 -5.50
N LYS A 200 0.33 -8.20 -6.70
CA LYS A 200 1.52 -7.67 -7.37
C LYS A 200 1.83 -6.26 -6.86
N GLY A 201 3.12 -5.98 -6.66
CA GLY A 201 3.61 -4.65 -6.27
C GLY A 201 4.66 -4.73 -5.16
N ASP A 202 5.51 -3.71 -5.10
CA ASP A 202 6.63 -3.66 -4.15
C ASP A 202 6.17 -3.76 -2.69
N LEU A 203 5.06 -3.11 -2.34
CA LEU A 203 4.50 -3.16 -0.98
C LEU A 203 4.03 -4.58 -0.63
N ALA A 204 3.21 -5.21 -1.48
CA ALA A 204 2.73 -6.57 -1.25
C ALA A 204 3.89 -7.58 -1.18
N LYS A 205 4.88 -7.46 -2.08
CA LYS A 205 6.08 -8.31 -2.08
C LYS A 205 6.93 -8.15 -0.80
N ALA A 206 6.99 -6.95 -0.22
CA ALA A 206 7.77 -6.70 0.97
C ALA A 206 7.12 -7.26 2.25
N PHE A 207 5.79 -7.26 2.33
CA PHE A 207 5.03 -7.68 3.52
C PHE A 207 4.49 -9.12 3.44
N HIS A 208 4.33 -9.69 2.25
CA HIS A 208 4.02 -11.11 2.05
C HIS A 208 5.31 -11.91 1.83
N SER A 209 6.17 -11.94 2.85
CA SER A 209 7.52 -12.48 2.76
C SER A 209 7.60 -14.01 2.81
N GLU A 210 6.57 -14.68 3.33
CA GLU A 210 6.50 -16.15 3.38
C GLU A 210 5.56 -16.67 2.30
N ALA A 211 5.87 -17.84 1.73
CA ALA A 211 5.08 -18.40 0.64
C ALA A 211 3.61 -18.66 1.03
N GLY A 212 3.35 -18.98 2.30
CA GLY A 212 2.01 -19.21 2.82
C GLY A 212 1.28 -17.96 3.32
N THR A 213 1.89 -16.77 3.32
CA THR A 213 1.22 -15.56 3.84
C THR A 213 -0.08 -15.26 3.08
N LEU A 214 -0.10 -15.48 1.76
CA LEU A 214 -1.34 -15.32 0.97
C LEU A 214 -2.38 -16.40 1.31
N CYS A 215 -1.94 -17.63 1.60
CA CYS A 215 -2.82 -18.72 2.01
C CYS A 215 -3.54 -18.40 3.32
N GLN A 216 -2.87 -17.71 4.25
CA GLN A 216 -3.45 -17.26 5.52
C GLN A 216 -4.58 -16.23 5.36
N GLY A 217 -4.74 -15.63 4.17
CA GLY A 217 -5.90 -14.77 3.86
C GLY A 217 -7.24 -15.51 3.92
N CYS A 218 -7.24 -16.84 3.77
CA CYS A 218 -8.40 -17.71 4.01
C CYS A 218 -8.12 -18.72 5.12
N HIS A 219 -6.92 -19.30 5.14
CA HIS A 219 -6.46 -20.23 6.18
C HIS A 219 -5.85 -19.49 7.36
N HIS A 220 -6.64 -18.60 7.96
CA HIS A 220 -6.18 -17.76 9.06
C HIS A 220 -5.85 -18.58 10.32
N ASN A 221 -5.11 -17.97 11.25
CA ASN A 221 -4.74 -18.57 12.54
C ASN A 221 -3.99 -19.92 12.43
N THR A 222 -3.41 -20.20 11.25
CA THR A 222 -2.58 -21.36 10.98
C THR A 222 -1.20 -20.86 10.53
N PRO A 223 -0.08 -21.46 11.01
CA PRO A 223 1.25 -21.12 10.51
C PRO A 223 1.36 -21.24 8.99
N ALA A 224 2.10 -20.33 8.36
CA ALA A 224 2.18 -20.23 6.89
C ALA A 224 2.93 -21.41 6.24
N ASP A 225 3.73 -22.13 7.02
CA ASP A 225 4.54 -23.27 6.60
C ASP A 225 3.82 -24.63 6.77
N MET A 226 2.57 -24.61 7.22
CA MET A 226 1.78 -25.83 7.49
C MET A 226 0.67 -26.05 6.46
N VAL A 227 0.34 -27.33 6.25
CA VAL A 227 -0.89 -27.72 5.53
C VAL A 227 -2.08 -27.28 6.38
N PRO A 228 -2.98 -26.43 5.84
CA PRO A 228 -4.02 -25.84 6.67
C PRO A 228 -5.11 -26.86 7.04
N PRO A 229 -5.65 -26.78 8.26
CA PRO A 229 -6.77 -27.62 8.67
C PRO A 229 -8.05 -27.23 7.93
N LYS A 230 -9.02 -28.16 7.92
CA LYS A 230 -10.39 -27.86 7.45
C LYS A 230 -11.02 -26.80 8.37
N CYS A 231 -11.84 -25.91 7.79
CA CYS A 231 -12.54 -24.87 8.55
C CYS A 231 -13.37 -25.45 9.72
N GLY A 232 -14.00 -26.60 9.50
CA GLY A 232 -14.83 -27.29 10.49
C GLY A 232 -14.09 -27.74 11.75
N THR A 233 -12.76 -27.86 11.72
CA THR A 233 -11.96 -28.17 12.92
C THR A 233 -12.14 -27.12 14.00
N CYS A 234 -12.18 -25.84 13.62
CA CYS A 234 -12.38 -24.73 14.56
C CYS A 234 -13.81 -24.17 14.54
N HIS A 235 -14.47 -24.19 13.37
CA HIS A 235 -15.83 -23.63 13.19
C HIS A 235 -16.95 -24.67 13.32
N GLY A 236 -16.66 -25.90 13.73
CA GLY A 236 -17.66 -26.98 13.86
C GLY A 236 -18.71 -26.73 14.95
N LYS A 237 -18.40 -25.90 15.95
CA LYS A 237 -19.33 -25.45 16.99
C LYS A 237 -19.42 -23.92 16.94
N ALA A 238 -20.62 -23.39 16.73
CA ALA A 238 -20.84 -21.95 16.73
C ALA A 238 -20.83 -21.41 18.17
N ASN A 239 -20.22 -20.24 18.39
CA ASN A 239 -20.36 -19.45 19.61
C ASN A 239 -20.18 -20.27 20.91
N SER A 240 -19.16 -21.12 20.97
CA SER A 240 -18.83 -21.84 22.22
C SER A 240 -18.52 -20.84 23.33
N ALA A 241 -18.72 -21.23 24.58
CA ALA A 241 -18.50 -20.37 25.75
C ALA A 241 -17.09 -19.73 25.74
N ASP A 242 -16.07 -20.48 25.33
CA ASP A 242 -14.69 -20.00 25.26
C ASP A 242 -14.43 -19.06 24.08
N GLU A 243 -15.26 -19.12 23.03
CA GLU A 243 -15.02 -18.48 21.74
C GLU A 243 -16.33 -17.90 21.16
N PRO A 244 -16.96 -16.95 21.89
CA PRO A 244 -18.32 -16.49 21.59
C PRO A 244 -18.42 -15.71 20.28
N LYS A 245 -17.29 -15.22 19.76
CA LYS A 245 -17.21 -14.48 18.49
C LYS A 245 -16.90 -15.37 17.30
N ARG A 246 -16.60 -16.66 17.50
CA ARG A 246 -16.28 -17.58 16.40
C ARG A 246 -17.57 -18.04 15.72
N PRO A 247 -17.79 -17.68 14.44
CA PRO A 247 -18.99 -18.09 13.73
C PRO A 247 -19.02 -19.61 13.55
N GLY A 248 -20.22 -20.19 13.51
CA GLY A 248 -20.39 -21.57 13.07
C GLY A 248 -20.01 -21.76 11.61
N LEU A 249 -19.75 -23.01 11.19
CA LEU A 249 -19.21 -23.35 9.88
C LEU A 249 -19.96 -22.75 8.68
N MET A 250 -21.30 -22.75 8.72
CA MET A 250 -22.11 -22.12 7.66
C MET A 250 -21.84 -20.61 7.56
N ALA A 251 -21.86 -19.91 8.69
CA ALA A 251 -21.60 -18.48 8.74
C ALA A 251 -20.14 -18.18 8.35
N ALA A 252 -19.18 -19.01 8.77
CA ALA A 252 -17.77 -18.87 8.38
C ALA A 252 -17.58 -18.90 6.86
N TYR A 253 -18.19 -19.87 6.16
CA TYR A 253 -18.13 -19.92 4.69
C TYR A 253 -18.79 -18.69 4.05
N HIS A 254 -20.01 -18.33 4.46
CA HIS A 254 -20.71 -17.17 3.88
C HIS A 254 -19.96 -15.85 4.13
N ILE A 255 -19.46 -15.64 5.35
CA ILE A 255 -18.66 -14.44 5.68
C ILE A 255 -17.42 -14.40 4.79
N GLN A 256 -16.62 -15.47 4.74
CA GLN A 256 -15.37 -15.47 3.98
C GLN A 256 -15.60 -15.29 2.47
N CYS A 257 -16.52 -16.04 1.87
CA CYS A 257 -16.73 -16.02 0.43
C CYS A 257 -17.41 -14.71 -0.02
N ILE A 258 -18.55 -14.38 0.60
CA ILE A 258 -19.39 -13.27 0.14
C ILE A 258 -18.73 -11.93 0.46
N GLN A 259 -18.10 -11.77 1.63
CA GLN A 259 -17.44 -10.50 1.95
C GLN A 259 -16.19 -10.28 1.09
N CYS A 260 -15.46 -11.34 0.73
CA CYS A 260 -14.35 -11.22 -0.21
C CYS A 260 -14.85 -10.74 -1.58
N HIS A 261 -15.85 -11.41 -2.15
CA HIS A 261 -16.43 -11.01 -3.44
C HIS A 261 -16.96 -9.57 -3.41
N LYS A 262 -17.65 -9.18 -2.34
CA LYS A 262 -18.15 -7.81 -2.15
C LYS A 262 -17.01 -6.79 -2.05
N ALA A 263 -15.98 -7.07 -1.26
CA ALA A 263 -14.87 -6.15 -1.05
C ALA A 263 -13.99 -5.98 -2.30
N MET A 264 -13.91 -7.02 -3.13
CA MET A 264 -13.16 -7.00 -4.38
C MET A 264 -14.00 -6.57 -5.60
N GLY A 265 -15.32 -6.39 -5.45
CA GLY A 265 -16.22 -6.02 -6.54
C GLY A 265 -16.37 -7.13 -7.60
N VAL A 266 -16.37 -8.40 -7.19
CA VAL A 266 -16.48 -9.55 -8.10
C VAL A 266 -17.94 -9.75 -8.52
N GLU A 267 -18.26 -9.37 -9.74
CA GLU A 267 -19.53 -9.69 -10.41
C GLU A 267 -19.36 -10.99 -11.24
N PRO A 268 -20.39 -11.87 -11.34
CA PRO A 268 -21.81 -11.65 -11.03
C PRO A 268 -22.32 -12.29 -9.72
N VAL A 269 -21.47 -12.73 -8.79
CA VAL A 269 -21.92 -13.49 -7.59
C VAL A 269 -22.47 -12.55 -6.51
N ALA A 270 -23.70 -12.08 -6.70
CA ALA A 270 -24.40 -11.31 -5.67
C ALA A 270 -24.60 -12.17 -4.41
N ALA A 271 -24.50 -11.56 -3.23
CA ALA A 271 -24.75 -12.22 -1.94
C ALA A 271 -26.14 -12.89 -1.85
N THR A 272 -27.09 -12.41 -2.64
CA THR A 272 -28.47 -12.88 -2.73
C THR A 272 -28.66 -14.03 -3.72
N ASP A 273 -27.66 -14.33 -4.57
CA ASP A 273 -27.72 -15.45 -5.51
C ASP A 273 -27.20 -16.74 -4.87
N CYS A 274 -28.06 -17.40 -4.11
CA CYS A 274 -27.77 -18.69 -3.49
C CYS A 274 -27.32 -19.75 -4.52
N LYS A 275 -27.87 -19.71 -5.74
CA LYS A 275 -27.65 -20.74 -6.76
C LYS A 275 -26.33 -20.55 -7.50
N GLY A 276 -25.79 -19.34 -7.51
CA GLY A 276 -24.46 -19.03 -8.05
C GLY A 276 -23.32 -19.77 -7.34
N CYS A 277 -23.52 -20.18 -6.08
CA CYS A 277 -22.53 -20.94 -5.31
C CYS A 277 -22.92 -22.41 -5.13
N HIS A 278 -24.19 -22.69 -4.83
CA HIS A 278 -24.65 -24.05 -4.55
C HIS A 278 -26.07 -24.30 -5.09
N ALA A 279 -26.22 -25.34 -5.90
CA ALA A 279 -27.52 -25.74 -6.43
C ALA A 279 -28.42 -26.31 -5.31
N PRO A 280 -29.75 -26.08 -5.33
CA PRO A 280 -30.67 -26.73 -4.39
C PRO A 280 -30.63 -28.25 -4.60
N LYS A 281 -30.77 -29.02 -3.52
CA LYS A 281 -31.06 -30.45 -3.68
C LYS A 281 -32.48 -30.61 -4.21
N LYS A 282 -32.65 -31.56 -5.14
CA LYS A 282 -33.97 -32.00 -5.60
C LYS A 282 -34.68 -32.80 -4.52
#